data_AF-A0A0C3IHA4-F1
#
_entry.id   AF-A0A0C3IHA4-F1
#
_cell.length_a   1.000
_cell.length_b   1.000
_cell.length_c   1.000
_cell.angle_alpha   90.00
_cell.angle_beta   90.00
_cell.angle_gamma   90.00
#
_symmetry.space_group_name_H-M   'P 1'
#
loop_
_entity.id
_entity.type
_entity.pdbx_description
1 polymer ?
#
loop_
_entity_poly.entity_id
_entity_poly.type
_entity_poly.pdbx_seq_one_letter_code
_entity_poly.pdbx_strand_id
1 'polypeptide(L)'
;VPLPSYIRVQHFHDIGLGSLVEQEIHLRQGQANNALHELHLALMDKAMIFCTDVQQGGNYKMTTWAWGQISNAEAMVQQHAAIYCQCQKQLIALGAGEDILGKY
;
A
#
# COMPACT_ATOMS: atom_id res chain seq x y z
N VAL A 1 0.57 1.12 -9.33
CA VAL A 1 -0.09 -0.13 -9.80
C VAL A 1 -1.59 0.12 -9.86
N PRO A 2 -2.28 -0.23 -10.95
CA PRO A 2 -3.73 -0.10 -11.00
C PRO A 2 -4.37 -1.08 -10.01
N LEU A 3 -5.37 -0.62 -9.26
CA LEU A 3 -6.15 -1.51 -8.42
C LEU A 3 -7.01 -2.44 -9.30
N PRO A 4 -7.31 -3.67 -8.84
CA PRO A 4 -7.98 -4.69 -9.66
C PRO A 4 -9.42 -4.33 -10.06
N SER A 5 -10.03 -3.33 -9.40
CA SER A 5 -11.32 -2.74 -9.78
C SER A 5 -11.26 -1.21 -9.62
N TYR A 6 -12.23 -0.48 -10.18
CA TYR A 6 -12.46 0.93 -9.89
C TYR A 6 -13.96 1.23 -10.04
N ILE A 7 -14.69 1.20 -8.93
CA ILE A 7 -16.14 1.44 -8.92
C ILE A 7 -16.44 2.89 -8.52
N ARG A 8 -17.31 3.58 -9.28
CA ARG A 8 -17.89 4.88 -8.90
C ARG A 8 -19.29 4.68 -8.33
N VAL A 9 -19.52 5.19 -7.12
CA VAL A 9 -20.79 5.07 -6.35
C VAL A 9 -22.01 5.53 -7.12
N GLN A 10 -21.90 6.63 -7.87
CA GLN A 10 -23.00 7.19 -8.65
C GLN A 10 -23.61 6.17 -9.63
N HIS A 11 -22.79 5.29 -10.20
CA HIS A 11 -23.26 4.34 -11.21
C HIS A 11 -24.06 3.17 -10.62
N PHE A 12 -23.85 2.83 -9.34
CA PHE A 12 -24.44 1.62 -8.74
C PHE A 12 -25.70 1.88 -7.91
N HIS A 13 -25.84 3.08 -7.32
CA HIS A 13 -27.11 3.47 -6.71
C HIS A 13 -28.23 3.56 -7.75
N ASP A 14 -27.93 4.05 -8.95
CA ASP A 14 -28.89 4.20 -10.04
C ASP A 14 -29.37 2.84 -10.61
N ILE A 15 -28.61 1.76 -10.39
CA ILE A 15 -28.90 0.40 -10.92
C ILE A 15 -29.42 -0.54 -9.80
N GLY A 16 -29.55 -0.06 -8.56
CA GLY A 16 -30.06 -0.86 -7.43
C GLY A 16 -29.06 -1.89 -6.89
N LEU A 17 -27.76 -1.69 -7.11
CA LEU A 17 -26.67 -2.60 -6.74
C LEU A 17 -25.96 -2.16 -5.46
N GLY A 18 -26.72 -1.71 -4.45
CA GLY A 18 -26.16 -1.24 -3.17
C GLY A 18 -25.28 -2.28 -2.46
N SER A 19 -25.62 -3.57 -2.56
CA SER A 19 -24.82 -4.67 -2.01
C SER A 19 -23.42 -4.79 -2.62
N LEU A 20 -23.23 -4.36 -3.87
CA LEU A 20 -21.92 -4.39 -4.52
C LEU A 20 -21.01 -3.27 -3.99
N VAL A 21 -21.58 -2.14 -3.57
CA VAL A 21 -20.83 -1.04 -2.94
C VAL A 21 -20.23 -1.51 -1.61
N GLU A 22 -21.01 -2.25 -0.81
CA GLU A 22 -20.51 -2.84 0.45
C GLU A 22 -19.38 -3.85 0.21
N GLN A 23 -19.53 -4.73 -0.78
CA GLN A 23 -18.49 -5.69 -1.17
C GLN A 23 -17.20 -4.99 -1.64
N GLU A 24 -17.35 -3.93 -2.42
CA GLU A 24 -16.21 -3.12 -2.87
C GLU A 24 -15.52 -2.42 -1.68
N ILE A 25 -16.28 -1.88 -0.71
CA ILE A 25 -15.71 -1.29 0.52
C ILE A 25 -14.87 -2.35 1.26
N HIS A 26 -15.39 -3.56 1.46
CA HIS A 26 -14.63 -4.65 2.09
C HIS A 26 -13.37 -5.03 1.31
N LEU A 27 -13.45 -5.06 -0.02
CA LEU A 27 -12.29 -5.29 -0.87
C LEU A 27 -11.22 -4.21 -0.66
N ARG A 28 -11.60 -2.92 -0.58
CA ARG A 28 -10.65 -1.82 -0.34
C ARG A 28 -10.02 -1.88 1.04
N GLN A 29 -10.76 -2.26 2.06
CA GLN A 29 -10.20 -2.51 3.39
C GLN A 29 -9.13 -3.61 3.36
N GLY A 30 -9.45 -4.75 2.73
CA GLY A 30 -8.50 -5.86 2.60
C GLY A 30 -7.23 -5.45 1.85
N GLN A 31 -7.38 -4.69 0.76
CA GLN A 31 -6.26 -4.17 -0.01
C GLN A 31 -5.43 -3.14 0.76
N ALA A 32 -6.07 -2.24 1.50
CA ALA A 32 -5.38 -1.26 2.36
C ALA A 32 -4.57 -1.96 3.45
N ASN A 33 -5.16 -2.95 4.13
CA ASN A 33 -4.45 -3.75 5.13
C ASN A 33 -3.25 -4.50 4.56
N ASN A 34 -3.43 -5.14 3.39
CA ASN A 34 -2.34 -5.85 2.73
C ASN A 34 -1.22 -4.88 2.32
N ALA A 35 -1.57 -3.73 1.73
CA ALA A 35 -0.60 -2.71 1.36
C ALA A 35 0.15 -2.15 2.58
N LEU A 36 -0.54 -1.94 3.70
CA LEU A 36 0.08 -1.49 4.94
C LEU A 36 1.03 -2.54 5.53
N HIS A 37 0.64 -3.82 5.48
CA HIS A 37 1.50 -4.92 5.92
C HIS A 37 2.79 -5.00 5.09
N GLU A 38 2.66 -4.97 3.76
CA GLU A 38 3.81 -4.98 2.86
C GLU A 38 4.68 -3.72 3.01
N LEU A 39 4.08 -2.56 3.27
CA LEU A 39 4.81 -1.32 3.58
C LEU A 39 5.70 -1.51 4.83
N HIS A 40 5.17 -2.11 5.89
CA HIS A 40 5.95 -2.39 7.10
C HIS A 40 7.10 -3.37 6.82
N LEU A 41 6.87 -4.43 6.03
CA LEU A 41 7.92 -5.37 5.65
C LEU A 41 9.02 -4.68 4.84
N ALA A 42 8.66 -3.87 3.85
CA ALA A 42 9.63 -3.14 3.02
C ALA A 42 10.44 -2.11 3.82
N LEU A 43 9.81 -1.41 4.77
CA LEU A 43 10.50 -0.50 5.68
C LEU A 43 11.47 -1.24 6.61
N MET A 44 11.05 -2.39 7.15
CA MET A 44 11.89 -3.24 7.99
C MET A 44 13.09 -3.76 7.21
N ASP A 45 12.88 -4.26 5.99
CA ASP A 45 13.95 -4.74 5.11
C ASP A 45 14.95 -3.63 4.79
N LYS A 46 14.47 -2.44 4.40
CA LYS A 46 15.30 -1.25 4.16
C LYS A 46 16.15 -0.91 5.38
N ALA A 47 15.56 -0.91 6.57
CA ALA A 47 16.27 -0.62 7.83
C ALA A 47 17.30 -1.70 8.15
N MET A 48 16.98 -2.98 7.92
CA MET A 48 17.90 -4.09 8.12
C MET A 48 19.14 -3.94 7.23
N ILE A 49 18.95 -3.76 5.91
CA ILE A 49 20.05 -3.59 4.95
C ILE A 49 20.95 -2.40 5.34
N PHE A 50 20.34 -1.30 5.78
CA PHE A 50 21.11 -0.13 6.22
C PHE A 50 22.01 -0.45 7.43
N CYS A 51 21.44 -1.12 8.45
CA CYS A 51 22.16 -1.47 9.66
C CYS A 51 23.22 -2.58 9.46
N THR A 52 22.97 -3.56 8.58
CA THR A 52 23.87 -4.70 8.39
C THR A 52 24.90 -4.44 7.30
N ASP A 53 24.50 -3.88 6.16
CA ASP A 53 25.33 -3.92 4.95
C ASP A 53 25.94 -2.55 4.62
N VAL A 54 25.22 -1.46 4.92
CA VAL A 54 25.73 -0.09 4.71
C VAL A 54 26.60 0.36 5.88
N GLN A 55 26.14 0.21 7.12
CA GLN A 55 26.90 0.66 8.29
C GLN A 55 28.13 -0.22 8.60
N GLN A 56 28.07 -1.53 8.33
CA GLN A 56 29.16 -2.46 8.66
C GLN A 56 30.04 -2.84 7.44
N GLY A 57 29.74 -2.31 6.25
CA GLY A 57 30.39 -2.69 5.01
C GLY A 57 31.88 -2.32 4.97
N GLY A 58 32.75 -3.33 4.84
CA GLY A 58 34.20 -3.16 4.83
C GLY A 58 34.84 -2.84 3.47
N ASN A 59 34.10 -2.91 2.34
CA ASN A 59 34.64 -2.57 1.02
C ASN A 59 33.62 -1.93 0.07
N TYR A 60 34.13 -1.18 -0.91
CA TYR A 60 33.36 -0.40 -1.89
C TYR A 60 32.32 -1.22 -2.68
N LYS A 61 32.62 -2.47 -3.06
CA LYS A 61 31.67 -3.31 -3.82
C LYS A 61 30.46 -3.70 -2.97
N MET A 62 30.68 -4.05 -1.70
CA MET A 62 29.60 -4.33 -0.77
C MET A 62 28.73 -3.10 -0.52
N THR A 63 29.34 -1.93 -0.35
CA THR A 63 28.60 -0.68 -0.16
C THR A 63 27.73 -0.35 -1.37
N THR A 64 28.24 -0.48 -2.59
CA THR A 64 27.46 -0.25 -3.82
C THR A 64 26.30 -1.23 -3.96
N TRP A 65 26.52 -2.52 -3.65
CA TRP A 65 25.46 -3.52 -3.67
C TRP A 65 24.36 -3.22 -2.63
N ALA A 66 24.76 -2.87 -1.40
CA ALA A 66 23.85 -2.50 -0.33
C ALA A 66 22.99 -1.26 -0.70
N TRP A 67 23.57 -0.25 -1.34
CA TRP A 67 22.81 0.88 -1.87
C TRP A 67 21.81 0.48 -2.96
N GLY A 68 22.16 -0.47 -3.82
CA GLY A 68 21.23 -1.07 -4.79
C GLY A 68 20.04 -1.75 -4.09
N GLN A 69 20.30 -2.53 -3.04
CA GLN A 69 19.26 -3.19 -2.25
C GLN A 69 18.36 -2.18 -1.53
N ILE A 70 18.92 -1.11 -0.95
CA ILE A 70 18.15 0.00 -0.35
C ILE A 70 17.24 0.68 -1.38
N SER A 71 17.72 0.82 -2.62
CA SER A 71 16.95 1.45 -3.70
C SER A 71 15.78 0.56 -4.14
N ASN A 72 15.98 -0.76 -4.16
CA ASN A 72 14.90 -1.73 -4.42
C ASN A 72 13.86 -1.72 -3.30
N ALA A 73 14.30 -1.75 -2.04
CA ALA A 73 13.39 -1.67 -0.89
C ALA A 73 12.61 -0.35 -0.87
N GLU A 74 13.25 0.77 -1.24
CA GLU A 74 12.56 2.06 -1.40
C GLU A 74 11.47 2.01 -2.47
N ALA A 75 11.75 1.40 -3.62
CA ALA A 75 10.76 1.25 -4.69
C ALA A 75 9.53 0.44 -4.20
N MET A 76 9.75 -0.60 -3.40
CA MET A 76 8.66 -1.36 -2.77
C MET A 76 7.86 -0.50 -1.79
N VAL A 77 8.52 0.26 -0.91
CA VAL A 77 7.86 1.20 0.01
C VAL A 77 6.96 2.16 -0.76
N GLN A 78 7.48 2.79 -1.82
CA GLN A 78 6.73 3.75 -2.63
C GLN A 78 5.54 3.08 -3.34
N GLN A 79 5.72 1.86 -3.85
CA GLN A 79 4.65 1.10 -4.48
C GLN A 79 3.51 0.79 -3.50
N HIS A 80 3.82 0.28 -2.31
CA HIS A 80 2.81 -0.10 -1.32
C HIS A 80 2.14 1.13 -0.69
N ALA A 81 2.89 2.21 -0.47
CA ALA A 81 2.33 3.50 -0.06
C ALA A 81 1.32 4.04 -1.09
N ALA A 82 1.66 3.97 -2.38
CA ALA A 82 0.75 4.41 -3.44
C ALA A 82 -0.53 3.59 -3.50
N ILE A 83 -0.44 2.26 -3.32
CA ILE A 83 -1.62 1.38 -3.27
C ILE A 83 -2.48 1.72 -2.05
N TYR A 84 -1.89 1.86 -0.87
CA TYR A 84 -2.59 2.24 0.36
C TYR A 84 -3.36 3.56 0.18
N CYS A 85 -2.67 4.61 -0.27
CA CYS A 85 -3.28 5.93 -0.52
C CYS A 85 -4.42 5.85 -1.54
N GLN A 86 -4.30 5.01 -2.57
CA GLN A 86 -5.35 4.82 -3.56
C GLN A 86 -6.58 4.12 -2.96
N CYS A 87 -6.38 3.09 -2.13
CA CYS A 87 -7.47 2.43 -1.40
C CYS A 87 -8.21 3.40 -0.48
N GLN A 88 -7.48 4.26 0.25
CA GLN A 88 -8.06 5.28 1.12
C GLN A 88 -8.93 6.29 0.34
N LYS A 89 -8.41 6.80 -0.79
CA LYS A 89 -9.18 7.69 -1.68
C LYS A 89 -10.47 7.05 -2.17
N GLN A 90 -10.43 5.75 -2.46
CA GLN A 90 -11.62 5.03 -2.90
C GLN A 90 -12.58 4.74 -1.77
N LEU A 91 -12.13 4.40 -0.57
CA LEU A 91 -13.01 4.28 0.61
C LEU A 91 -13.80 5.56 0.84
N ILE A 92 -13.14 6.73 0.72
CA ILE A 92 -13.79 8.03 0.80
C ILE A 92 -14.80 8.21 -0.34
N ALA A 93 -14.41 7.91 -1.58
CA ALA A 93 -15.29 8.02 -2.74
C ALA A 93 -16.49 7.05 -2.69
N LEU A 94 -16.33 5.91 -2.00
CA LEU A 94 -17.36 4.90 -1.77
C LEU A 94 -18.34 5.29 -0.65
N GLY A 95 -18.04 6.35 0.10
CA GLY A 95 -18.84 6.76 1.26
C GLY A 95 -18.71 5.79 2.43
N ALA A 96 -17.55 5.15 2.61
CA ALA A 96 -17.30 4.26 3.73
C ALA A 96 -17.56 4.99 5.06
N GLY A 97 -18.12 4.25 6.03
CA GLY A 97 -18.44 4.79 7.35
C GLY A 97 -17.22 5.35 8.09
N GLU A 98 -17.46 6.29 9.01
CA GLU A 98 -16.42 6.91 9.82
C GLU A 98 -15.69 5.88 10.70
N ASP A 99 -16.35 4.78 11.08
CA ASP A 99 -15.77 3.65 11.80
C ASP A 99 -14.70 2.90 10.97
N ILE A 100 -14.82 2.95 9.64
CA ILE A 100 -13.87 2.38 8.69
C ILE A 100 -12.76 3.38 8.41
N LEU A 101 -13.12 4.62 8.07
CA LEU A 101 -12.17 5.67 7.73
C LEU A 101 -11.27 6.04 8.90
N GLY A 102 -11.75 5.97 10.15
CA GLY A 102 -10.92 6.22 11.34
C GLY A 102 -9.78 5.21 11.54
N LYS A 103 -9.79 4.07 10.82
CA LYS A 103 -8.72 3.06 10.87
C LYS A 103 -7.62 3.28 9.83
N TYR A 104 -7.86 4.13 8.81
CA TYR A 104 -6.98 4.26 7.64
C TYR A 104 -6.65 5.71 7.28
#